data_AF-A0A974P3F5-F1
#
_entry.id   AF-A0A974P3F5-F1
#
_cell.length_a   1.000
_cell.length_b   1.000
_cell.length_c   1.000
_cell.angle_alpha   90.00
_cell.angle_beta   90.00
_cell.angle_gamma   90.00
#
_symmetry.space_group_name_H-M   'P 1'
#
loop_
_entity.id
_entity.type
_entity.pdbx_description
1 polymer ?
#
loop_
_entity_poly.entity_id
_entity_poly.type
_entity_poly.pdbx_seq_one_letter_code
_entity_poly.pdbx_strand_id
1 'polypeptide(L)'
;MLDGQIDIRRRPGSIQPMRLPVAELPFYDAFTQWVGSCATGCRLRFSTDSTTVKLTATQHLLALPNDGERRGAYDLYVDGHLVARGWGEGGAEMNPRAA
;
A
#
# COMPACT_ATOMS: atom_id res chain seq x y z
N MET A 1 -12.96 -1.85 -7.72
CA MET A 1 -13.39 -1.44 -6.37
C MET A 1 -12.20 -1.52 -5.42
N LEU A 2 -11.99 -0.50 -4.58
CA LEU A 2 -11.01 -0.53 -3.50
C LEU A 2 -11.76 -0.87 -2.20
N ASP A 3 -11.22 -1.81 -1.42
CA ASP A 3 -11.82 -2.33 -0.19
C ASP A 3 -10.82 -2.27 0.98
N GLY A 4 -11.30 -2.14 2.21
CA GLY A 4 -10.48 -2.07 3.43
C GLY A 4 -9.91 -0.68 3.80
N GLN A 5 -10.09 0.32 2.95
CA GLN A 5 -9.77 1.73 3.26
C GLN A 5 -10.93 2.45 3.94
N ILE A 6 -10.62 3.46 4.77
CA ILE A 6 -11.60 4.43 5.28
C ILE A 6 -11.83 5.55 4.27
N ASP A 7 -10.75 6.02 3.64
CA ASP A 7 -10.80 7.12 2.68
C ASP A 7 -9.69 6.97 1.62
N ILE A 8 -9.67 7.85 0.61
CA ILE A 8 -8.71 7.82 -0.49
C ILE A 8 -8.05 9.18 -0.62
N ARG A 9 -6.72 9.22 -0.47
CA ARG A 9 -5.93 10.40 -0.84
C ARG A 9 -5.64 10.34 -2.34
N ARG A 10 -6.12 11.35 -3.08
CA ARG A 10 -5.90 11.48 -4.52
C ARG A 10 -4.70 12.38 -4.81
N ARG A 11 -3.89 11.99 -5.79
CA ARG A 11 -2.78 12.79 -6.35
C ARG A 11 -2.84 12.70 -7.89
N PRO A 12 -2.21 13.62 -8.63
CA PRO A 12 -2.12 13.47 -10.08
C PRO A 12 -1.53 12.10 -10.45
N GLY A 13 -2.29 11.30 -11.21
CA GLY A 13 -1.86 9.98 -11.68
C GLY A 13 -1.80 8.85 -10.63
N SER A 14 -2.19 9.09 -9.37
CA SER A 14 -2.15 8.05 -8.33
C SER A 14 -3.22 8.23 -7.26
N ILE A 15 -3.57 7.10 -6.63
CA ILE A 15 -4.42 7.08 -5.44
C ILE A 15 -3.69 6.36 -4.32
N GLN A 16 -3.97 6.76 -3.09
CA GLN A 16 -3.46 6.12 -1.90
C GLN A 16 -4.65 5.74 -1.00
N PRO A 17 -4.86 4.45 -0.70
CA PRO A 17 -5.81 4.06 0.34
C PRO A 17 -5.35 4.61 1.70
N MET A 18 -6.28 5.15 2.47
CA MET A 18 -6.04 5.68 3.81
C MET A 18 -6.92 4.94 4.82
N ARG A 19 -6.35 4.58 5.96
CA ARG A 19 -7.06 3.97 7.10
C ARG A 19 -7.48 5.00 8.16
N LEU A 20 -7.65 6.25 7.73
CA LEU A 20 -8.20 7.37 8.48
C LEU A 20 -8.88 8.34 7.49
N PRO A 21 -9.77 9.23 7.95
CA PRO A 21 -10.37 10.26 7.10
C PRO A 21 -9.31 11.25 6.60
N VAL A 22 -9.21 11.46 5.30
CA VAL A 22 -8.19 12.37 4.71
C VAL A 22 -8.42 13.81 5.16
N ALA A 23 -9.69 14.21 5.32
CA ALA A 23 -10.08 15.54 5.79
C ALA A 23 -9.56 15.85 7.21
N GLU A 24 -9.26 14.83 8.00
CA GLU A 24 -8.82 14.98 9.39
C GLU A 24 -7.29 14.92 9.56
N LEU A 25 -6.53 14.72 8.47
CA LEU A 25 -5.06 14.69 8.52
C LEU A 25 -4.42 15.84 9.32
N PRO A 26 -4.89 17.10 9.23
CA PRO A 26 -4.31 18.20 10.01
C PRO A 26 -4.46 18.08 11.53
N PHE A 27 -5.36 17.23 12.03
CA PHE A 27 -5.60 17.03 13.47
C PHE A 27 -4.77 15.89 14.06
N TYR A 28 -4.14 15.07 13.23
CA TYR A 28 -3.31 13.94 13.66
C TYR A 28 -1.84 14.33 13.71
N ASP A 29 -1.12 13.81 14.71
CA ASP A 29 0.33 13.91 14.75
C ASP A 29 0.98 13.13 13.59
N ALA A 30 2.25 13.43 13.29
CA ALA A 30 2.95 12.85 12.16
C ALA A 30 3.04 11.31 12.21
N PHE A 31 3.14 10.72 13.41
CA PHE A 31 3.19 9.27 13.56
C PHE A 31 1.84 8.63 13.26
N THR A 32 0.75 9.20 13.79
CA THR A 32 -0.61 8.75 13.47
C THR A 32 -0.92 8.87 11.97
N GLN A 33 -0.50 9.97 11.32
CA GLN A 33 -0.64 10.12 9.87
C GLN A 33 0.12 9.02 9.11
N TRP A 34 1.35 8.71 9.54
CA TRP A 34 2.15 7.65 8.93
C TRP A 34 1.50 6.27 9.08
N VAL A 35 1.09 5.89 10.29
CA VAL A 35 0.42 4.60 10.55
C VAL A 35 -0.89 4.48 9.76
N GLY A 36 -1.69 5.54 9.72
CA GLY A 36 -2.95 5.58 8.95
C GLY A 36 -2.74 5.49 7.44
N SER A 37 -1.54 5.82 6.96
CA SER A 37 -1.18 5.72 5.54
C SER A 37 -0.73 4.32 5.10
N CYS A 38 -0.43 3.41 6.05
CA CYS A 38 -0.07 2.02 5.74
C CYS A 38 -1.30 1.26 5.21
N ALA A 39 -1.20 0.67 4.02
CA ALA A 39 -2.32 0.04 3.31
C ALA A 39 -2.67 -1.39 3.81
N THR A 40 -2.38 -1.72 5.06
CA THR A 40 -2.66 -3.06 5.62
C THR A 40 -4.15 -3.36 5.54
N GLY A 41 -4.49 -4.53 4.99
CA GLY A 41 -5.88 -4.97 4.82
C GLY A 41 -6.61 -4.32 3.63
N CYS A 42 -6.01 -3.35 2.94
CA CYS A 42 -6.59 -2.76 1.73
C CYS A 42 -6.45 -3.70 0.52
N ARG A 43 -7.47 -3.77 -0.32
CA ARG A 43 -7.52 -4.66 -1.50
C ARG A 43 -8.05 -3.93 -2.73
N LEU A 44 -7.44 -4.20 -3.88
CA LEU A 44 -7.98 -3.84 -5.19
C LEU A 44 -8.75 -5.04 -5.74
N ARG A 45 -10.06 -4.86 -5.97
CA ARG A 45 -10.96 -5.89 -6.50
C ARG A 45 -11.47 -5.46 -7.87
N PHE A 46 -11.34 -6.31 -8.85
CA PHE A 46 -11.88 -6.10 -10.19
C PHE A 46 -12.16 -7.46 -10.83
N SER A 47 -13.02 -7.47 -11.84
CA SER A 47 -13.26 -8.63 -12.70
C SER A 47 -12.71 -8.33 -14.08
N THR A 48 -12.04 -9.28 -14.70
CA THR A 48 -11.52 -9.18 -16.07
C THR A 48 -11.45 -10.56 -16.68
N ASP A 49 -11.54 -10.63 -18.00
CA ASP A 49 -11.22 -11.80 -18.84
C ASP A 49 -9.75 -11.79 -19.29
N SER A 50 -9.00 -10.72 -18.99
CA SER A 50 -7.58 -10.62 -19.30
C SER A 50 -6.78 -11.69 -18.57
N THR A 51 -5.87 -12.32 -19.30
CA THR A 51 -4.87 -13.25 -18.75
C THR A 51 -3.67 -12.55 -18.13
N THR A 52 -3.58 -11.22 -18.26
CA THR A 52 -2.46 -10.41 -17.78
C THR A 52 -2.95 -9.22 -16.97
N VAL A 53 -2.30 -8.97 -15.84
CA VAL A 53 -2.54 -7.82 -14.96
C VAL A 53 -1.19 -7.17 -14.65
N LYS A 54 -1.13 -5.84 -14.73
CA LYS A 54 0.02 -5.05 -14.29
C LYS A 54 -0.40 -4.09 -13.19
N LEU A 55 0.31 -4.12 -12.07
CA LEU A 55 0.20 -3.13 -11.00
C LEU A 55 1.45 -2.24 -11.02
N THR A 56 1.22 -0.93 -11.18
CA THR A 56 2.27 0.09 -10.95
C THR A 56 1.99 0.74 -9.60
N ALA A 57 2.93 0.65 -8.68
CA ALA A 57 2.79 1.22 -7.35
C ALA A 57 4.10 1.81 -6.86
N THR A 58 4.00 2.88 -6.07
CA THR A 58 5.13 3.47 -5.33
C THR A 58 4.92 3.17 -3.85
N GLN A 59 5.95 2.68 -3.17
CA GLN A 59 5.89 2.34 -1.75
C GLN A 59 6.95 3.08 -0.95
N HIS A 60 6.63 3.39 0.31
CA HIS A 60 7.60 3.90 1.29
C HIS A 60 7.78 2.81 2.33
N LEU A 61 8.96 2.22 2.41
CA LEU A 61 9.26 1.11 3.31
C LEU A 61 10.24 1.56 4.39
N LEU A 62 10.04 1.04 5.61
CA LEU A 62 11.03 1.14 6.67
C LEU A 62 12.19 0.20 6.35
N ALA A 63 13.42 0.73 6.36
CA ALA A 63 14.64 -0.05 6.20
C ALA A 63 15.00 -0.77 7.52
N LEU A 64 14.20 -1.77 7.89
CA LEU A 64 14.47 -2.65 9.03
C LEU A 64 15.20 -3.92 8.55
N PRO A 65 16.07 -4.53 9.38
CA PRO A 65 16.71 -5.81 9.03
C PRO A 65 15.62 -6.84 8.72
N ASN A 66 15.64 -7.40 7.52
CA ASN A 66 14.72 -8.48 7.14
C ASN A 66 15.25 -9.80 7.71
N ASP A 67 14.48 -10.39 8.60
CA ASP A 67 14.61 -11.74 9.15
C ASP A 67 14.08 -12.84 8.21
N GLY A 68 13.88 -12.52 6.92
CA GLY A 68 13.64 -13.52 5.87
C GLY A 68 12.49 -13.21 4.91
N GLU A 69 11.58 -12.27 5.23
CA GLU A 69 10.50 -11.86 4.32
C GLU A 69 10.72 -10.44 3.78
N ARG A 70 10.78 -10.29 2.46
CA ARG A 70 10.85 -8.98 1.81
C ARG A 70 9.50 -8.26 2.03
N ARG A 71 9.50 -7.26 2.93
CA ARG A 71 8.35 -6.39 3.21
C ARG A 71 7.83 -5.70 1.95
N GLY A 72 6.53 -5.34 1.94
CA GLY A 72 5.90 -4.64 0.83
C GLY A 72 5.54 -5.53 -0.36
N ALA A 73 5.28 -6.81 -0.11
CA ALA A 73 4.75 -7.69 -1.14
C ALA A 73 3.28 -7.35 -1.47
N TYR A 74 2.93 -7.49 -2.74
CA TYR A 74 1.57 -7.48 -3.24
C TYR A 74 1.17 -8.92 -3.57
N ASP A 75 0.03 -9.34 -3.02
CA ASP A 75 -0.54 -10.66 -3.27
C ASP A 75 -1.67 -10.56 -4.30
N LEU A 76 -1.59 -11.36 -5.36
CA LEU A 76 -2.64 -11.52 -6.35
C LEU A 76 -3.47 -12.74 -6.01
N TYR A 77 -4.76 -12.51 -5.74
CA TYR A 77 -5.75 -13.55 -5.57
C TYR A 77 -6.71 -13.60 -6.76
N VAL A 78 -6.97 -14.80 -7.29
CA VAL A 78 -8.00 -15.06 -8.32
C VAL A 78 -9.00 -16.04 -7.71
N ASP A 79 -10.28 -15.65 -7.69
CA ASP A 79 -11.37 -16.46 -7.12
C ASP A 79 -11.06 -17.02 -5.72
N GLY A 80 -10.42 -16.19 -4.88
CA GLY A 80 -10.04 -16.53 -3.50
C GLY A 80 -8.73 -17.30 -3.34
N HIS A 81 -8.05 -17.67 -4.42
CA HIS A 81 -6.81 -18.43 -4.39
C HIS A 81 -5.59 -17.53 -4.65
N LEU A 82 -4.53 -17.67 -3.86
CA LEU A 82 -3.27 -16.95 -4.09
C LEU A 82 -2.60 -17.51 -5.36
N VAL A 83 -2.45 -16.66 -6.37
CA VAL A 83 -1.86 -17.05 -7.67
C VAL A 83 -0.43 -16.53 -7.82
N ALA A 84 -0.15 -15.33 -7.30
CA ALA A 84 1.16 -14.74 -7.40
C ALA A 84 1.45 -13.80 -6.23
N ARG A 85 2.75 -13.63 -5.94
CA ARG A 85 3.28 -12.62 -5.03
C ARG A 85 4.35 -11.82 -5.78
N GLY A 86 4.26 -10.50 -5.70
CA GLY A 86 5.21 -9.58 -6.35
C GLY A 86 5.61 -8.45 -5.41
N TRP A 87 6.60 -7.66 -5.80
CA TRP A 87 7.04 -6.51 -5.03
C TRP A 87 7.03 -5.28 -5.92
N GLY A 88 6.68 -4.12 -5.34
CA GLY A 88 6.92 -2.85 -6.00
C GLY A 88 8.41 -2.61 -6.18
N GLU A 89 8.77 -2.02 -7.32
CA GLU A 89 10.12 -1.53 -7.58
C GLU A 89 10.18 -0.02 -7.35
N GLY A 90 11.24 0.45 -6.70
CA GLY A 90 11.42 1.85 -6.33
C GLY A 90 10.67 2.28 -5.07
N GLY A 91 10.57 3.59 -4.88
CA GLY A 91 10.06 4.20 -3.65
C GLY A 91 11.14 4.87 -2.80
N ALA A 92 10.77 5.27 -1.59
CA ALA A 92 11.71 5.83 -0.63
C ALA A 92 11.91 4.87 0.54
N GLU A 93 13.17 4.69 0.95
CA GLU A 93 13.51 4.00 2.18
C GLU A 93 13.64 5.02 3.31
N MET A 94 12.90 4.80 4.40
CA MET A 94 13.09 5.58 5.61
C MET A 94 14.16 4.89 6.47
N ASN A 95 15.33 5.52 6.62
CA ASN A 95 16.36 5.08 7.54
C ASN A 95 16.07 5.63 8.95
N PRO A 96 15.64 4.79 9.91
CA PRO A 96 15.30 5.26 11.25
C PRO A 96 16.52 5.76 12.07
N ARG A 97 17.77 5.60 11.57
CA ARG A 97 19.00 6.13 12.20
C ARG A 97 19.49 7.45 11.62
N ALA A 98 18.79 8.01 10.64
CA ALA A 98 19.16 9.26 9.97
C ALA A 98 18.33 10.47 10.43
N ALA A 99 17.52 10.31 11.49
CA ALA A 99 16.71 11.35 12.13
C ALA A 99 17.22 11.63 13.54
#